data_AF-A0A967H7I2-F1
#
_entry.id   AF-A0A967H7I2-F1
#
_cell.length_a   1.000
_cell.length_b   1.000
_cell.length_c   1.000
_cell.angle_alpha   90.00
_cell.angle_beta   90.00
_cell.angle_gamma   90.00
#
_symmetry.space_group_name_H-M   'P 1'
#
loop_
_entity.id
_entity.type
_entity.pdbx_description
1 polymer ?
#
loop_
_entity_poly.entity_id
_entity_poly.type
_entity_poly.pdbx_seq_one_letter_code
_entity_poly.pdbx_strand_id
1 'polypeptide(L)' 'KLIIGTLEETAAILKSAELLRKRVLLLFASSDDALKVRQLGVSYPKLNLGNMHSSNGKDRYTCTIALDQNDIDVLQQVE' A
#
# COMPACT_ATOMS: atom_id res chain seq x y z
N LYS A 1 -15.68 5.32 9.56
CA LYS A 1 -15.73 3.84 9.68
C LYS A 1 -14.31 3.35 9.47
N LEU A 2 -13.79 2.54 10.39
CA LEU A 2 -12.49 1.88 10.27
C LEU A 2 -12.75 0.41 9.92
N ILE A 3 -11.98 -0.13 8.99
CA ILE A 3 -12.02 -1.54 8.59
C ILE A 3 -10.58 -2.03 8.63
N ILE A 4 -10.36 -3.18 9.27
CA ILE A 4 -9.08 -3.88 9.33
C ILE A 4 -9.36 -5.30 8.86
N GLY A 5 -8.59 -5.80 7.91
CA GLY A 5 -8.76 -7.12 7.32
C GLY A 5 -7.58 -7.47 6.44
N THR A 6 -7.63 -8.65 5.82
CA THR A 6 -6.60 -9.07 4.87
C THR A 6 -6.69 -8.27 3.56
N LEU A 7 -5.70 -8.45 2.68
CA LEU A 7 -5.69 -7.81 1.36
C LEU A 7 -6.87 -8.27 0.50
N GLU A 8 -7.20 -9.56 0.55
CA GLU A 8 -8.31 -10.17 -0.19
C GLU A 8 -9.67 -9.66 0.31
N GLU A 9 -9.85 -9.62 1.64
CA GLU A 9 -11.06 -9.08 2.26
C GLU A 9 -11.24 -7.59 1.90
N THR A 10 -10.15 -6.82 2.00
CA THR A 10 -10.16 -5.39 1.67
C THR A 10 -10.47 -5.17 0.19
N ALA A 11 -9.87 -5.96 -0.71
CA ALA A 11 -10.16 -5.89 -2.15
C ALA A 11 -11.63 -6.24 -2.47
N ALA A 12 -12.21 -7.23 -1.79
CA ALA A 12 -13.62 -7.58 -1.94
C ALA A 12 -14.55 -6.45 -1.44
N ILE A 13 -14.21 -5.87 -0.28
CA ILE A 13 -14.96 -4.76 0.33
C ILE A 13 -14.93 -3.52 -0.57
N LEU A 14 -13.77 -3.18 -1.16
CA LEU A 14 -13.64 -2.05 -2.08
C LEU A 14 -14.45 -2.21 -3.36
N LYS A 15 -14.71 -3.44 -3.80
CA LYS A 15 -15.59 -3.76 -4.94
C LYS A 15 -17.09 -3.66 -4.58
N SER A 16 -17.44 -3.52 -3.30
CA SER A 16 -18.83 -3.45 -2.86
C SER A 16 -19.48 -2.11 -3.18
N ALA A 17 -20.80 -2.14 -3.45
CA ALA A 17 -21.58 -0.95 -3.79
C ALA A 17 -21.61 0.11 -2.66
N GLU A 18 -21.40 -0.29 -1.39
CA GLU A 18 -21.38 0.60 -0.24
C GLU A 18 -20.23 1.62 -0.31
N LEU A 19 -19.06 1.18 -0.80
CA LEU A 19 -17.86 2.01 -0.83
C LEU A 19 -17.67 2.79 -2.13
N LEU A 20 -18.34 2.43 -3.22
CA LEU A 20 -18.26 3.15 -4.52
C LEU A 20 -18.58 4.64 -4.42
N ARG A 21 -19.33 5.08 -3.40
CA ARG A 21 -19.72 6.49 -3.19
C ARG A 21 -19.00 7.16 -2.02
N LYS A 22 -17.98 6.53 -1.46
CA LYS A 22 -17.26 7.02 -0.28
C LYS A 22 -15.82 7.39 -0.67
N ARG A 23 -15.29 8.41 0.00
CA ARG A 23 -13.84 8.65 0.00
C ARG A 23 -13.20 7.68 0.98
N VAL A 24 -12.28 6.87 0.47
CA VAL A 24 -11.59 5.85 1.25
C VAL A 24 -10.10 6.19 1.30
N LEU A 25 -9.52 6.12 2.49
CA LEU A 25 -8.08 6.16 2.69
C LEU A 25 -7.60 4.72 2.88
N LEU A 26 -6.71 4.25 2.01
CA LEU A 26 -6.07 2.95 2.15
C LEU A 26 -4.73 3.14 2.86
N LEU A 27 -4.48 2.30 3.86
CA LEU A 27 -3.23 2.25 4.59
C LEU A 27 -2.66 0.84 4.42
N PHE A 28 -1.42 0.76 3.95
CA PHE A 28 -0.69 -0.48 3.75
C PHE A 28 0.43 -0.58 4.78
N ALA A 29 0.77 -1.80 5.20
CA ALA A 29 1.88 -2.02 6.13
C ALA A 29 3.23 -2.06 5.41
N SER A 30 3.25 -2.43 4.12
CA SER A 30 4.44 -2.55 3.30
C SER A 30 4.22 -2.12 1.85
N SER A 31 5.32 -1.99 1.11
CA SER A 31 5.35 -1.83 -0.35
C SER A 31 4.72 -3.04 -1.06
N ASP A 32 5.00 -4.26 -0.59
CA ASP A 32 4.44 -5.51 -1.14
C ASP A 32 2.91 -5.56 -1.07
N ASP A 33 2.32 -5.11 0.05
CA ASP A 33 0.86 -5.05 0.21
C ASP A 33 0.23 -4.14 -0.86
N ALA A 34 0.86 -3.00 -1.13
CA ALA A 34 0.38 -2.05 -2.14
C ALA A 34 0.39 -2.69 -3.54
N LEU A 35 1.47 -3.41 -3.89
CA LEU A 35 1.57 -4.14 -5.15
C LEU A 35 0.52 -5.26 -5.24
N LYS A 36 0.40 -6.07 -4.19
CA LYS A 36 -0.53 -7.21 -4.16
C LYS A 36 -1.98 -6.76 -4.32
N VAL A 37 -2.38 -5.69 -3.66
CA VAL A 37 -3.74 -5.14 -3.77
C VAL A 37 -4.04 -4.61 -5.18
N ARG A 38 -3.04 -4.02 -5.86
CA ARG A 38 -3.15 -3.62 -7.26
C ARG A 38 -3.33 -4.83 -8.18
N GLN A 39 -2.58 -5.91 -7.95
CA GLN A 39 -2.75 -7.20 -8.67
C GLN A 39 -4.13 -7.83 -8.43
N LEU A 40 -4.76 -7.60 -7.27
CA LEU A 40 -6.14 -8.01 -6.97
C LEU A 40 -7.22 -7.14 -7.64
N GLY A 41 -6.79 -6.14 -8.44
CA GLY A 41 -7.66 -5.30 -9.26
C GLY A 41 -8.18 -4.05 -8.53
N VAL A 42 -7.57 -3.67 -7.41
CA VAL A 42 -7.89 -2.38 -6.76
C VAL A 42 -7.10 -1.28 -7.44
N SER A 43 -7.81 -0.29 -7.99
CA SER A 43 -7.20 0.87 -8.63
C SER A 43 -7.05 2.04 -7.65
N TYR A 44 -5.87 2.64 -7.62
CA TYR A 44 -5.60 3.90 -6.93
C TYR A 44 -4.61 4.73 -7.78
N PRO A 45 -4.83 6.04 -7.95
CA PRO A 45 -4.06 6.85 -8.89
C PRO A 45 -2.67 7.23 -8.40
N LYS A 46 -2.45 7.23 -7.08
CA LYS A 46 -1.18 7.60 -6.44
C LYS A 46 -0.97 6.75 -5.20
N LEU A 47 0.27 6.34 -4.98
CA LEU A 47 0.74 5.77 -3.72
C LEU A 47 1.55 6.83 -2.98
N ASN A 48 1.27 7.01 -1.69
CA ASN A 48 2.05 7.90 -0.83
C ASN A 48 2.87 7.06 0.14
N LEU A 49 4.15 7.39 0.30
CA LEU A 49 5.03 6.78 1.29
C LEU A 49 5.07 7.68 2.52
N GLY A 50 4.46 7.21 3.62
CA GLY A 50 4.42 7.93 4.88
C GLY A 50 5.58 7.57 5.80
N ASN A 51 5.59 6.32 6.26
CA ASN A 51 6.60 5.80 7.16
C ASN A 51 7.04 4.40 6.69
N MET A 52 8.32 4.30 6.33
CA MET A 52 9.00 3.05 5.99
C MET A 52 10.17 2.94 6.96
N HIS A 53 9.98 2.18 8.04
CA HIS A 53 10.90 2.17 9.17
C HIS A 53 12.28 1.64 8.77
N SER A 54 13.32 2.22 9.37
CA SER A 54 14.70 1.77 9.18
C SER A 54 14.91 0.43 9.87
N SER A 55 15.54 -0.51 9.16
CA SER A 55 16.01 -1.77 9.72
C SER A 55 17.37 -2.10 9.12
N ASN A 56 18.07 -3.11 9.68
CA ASN A 56 19.32 -3.57 9.10
C ASN A 56 19.11 -3.96 7.62
N GLY A 57 19.98 -3.46 6.73
CA GLY A 57 19.90 -3.71 5.29
C GLY A 57 19.08 -2.70 4.49
N LYS A 58 18.45 -1.70 5.14
CA LYS A 58 17.76 -0.60 4.44
C LYS A 58 18.60 0.66 4.43
N ASP A 59 18.64 1.31 3.27
CA ASP A 59 19.24 2.62 3.12
C ASP A 59 18.22 3.71 3.48
N ARG A 60 18.66 4.69 4.27
CA ARG A 60 17.80 5.78 4.73
C ARG A 60 17.81 6.93 3.72
N TYR A 61 16.63 7.29 3.22
CA TYR A 61 16.43 8.38 2.27
C TYR A 61 15.91 9.66 2.94
N THR A 62 15.05 9.52 3.96
CA THR A 62 14.54 10.67 4.75
C THR A 62 14.44 10.34 6.23
N CYS A 63 13.89 11.26 7.03
CA CYS A 63 13.68 11.01 8.45
C CYS A 63 12.71 9.84 8.72
N THR A 64 11.77 9.58 7.81
CA THR A 64 10.72 8.54 7.95
C THR A 64 10.75 7.48 6.85
N ILE A 65 11.63 7.59 5.85
CA ILE A 65 11.70 6.65 4.73
C ILE A 65 13.08 5.99 4.67
N ALA A 66 13.11 4.68 4.88
CA ALA A 66 14.23 3.79 4.60
C ALA A 66 13.75 2.63 3.75
N LEU A 67 14.49 2.32 2.68
CA LEU A 67 14.11 1.32 1.67
C LEU A 67 15.31 0.40 1.39
N ASP A 68 15.02 -0.88 1.13
CA ASP A 68 15.98 -1.78 0.50
C ASP A 68 15.71 -1.88 -1.02
N GLN A 69 16.49 -2.72 -1.70
CA GLN A 69 16.32 -2.93 -3.14
C GLN A 69 14.97 -3.56 -3.49
N ASN A 70 14.44 -4.46 -2.64
CA ASN A 70 13.15 -5.09 -2.88
C ASN A 70 12.02 -4.05 -2.82
N ASP A 71 12.05 -3.16 -1.83
CA ASP A 71 11.10 -2.04 -1.75
C ASP A 71 11.12 -1.20 -3.04
N ILE A 72 12.31 -0.87 -3.55
CA ILE A 72 12.47 -0.08 -4.78
C ILE A 72 11.87 -0.83 -5.98
N ASP A 73 12.22 -2.11 -6.16
CA ASP A 73 11.75 -2.93 -7.28
C ASP A 73 10.23 -3.13 -7.26
N VAL A 74 9.64 -3.24 -6.06
CA VAL A 74 8.20 -3.31 -5.87
C VAL A 74 7.54 -1.97 -6.20
N LEU A 75 8.08 -0.86 -5.70
CA LEU A 75 7.52 0.48 -5.94
C LEU A 75 7.54 0.84 -7.44
N GLN A 76 8.59 0.45 -8.16
CA GLN A 76 8.68 0.63 -9.63
C GLN A 76 7.60 -0.13 -10.42
N GLN A 77 7.02 -1.19 -9.86
CA GLN A 77 5.91 -1.93 -10.50
C GLN A 77 4.54 -1.33 -10.18
N VAL A 78 4.46 -0.53 -9.11
CA VAL A 78 3.21 0.09 -8.64
C VAL A 78 3.02 1.48 -9.24
N GLU A 79 4.10 2.23 -9.51
CA GLU A 79 4.03 3.53 -10.19
C GLU A 79 3.73 3.38 -11.70
#